data_AF-A0A1B9RXD7-F1
#
_entry.id   AF-A0A1B9RXD7-F1
#
_cell.length_a   1.000
_cell.length_b   1.000
_cell.length_c   1.000
_cell.angle_alpha   90.00
_cell.angle_beta   90.00
_cell.angle_gamma   90.00
#
_symmetry.space_group_name_H-M   'P 1'
#
loop_
_entity.id
_entity.type
_entity.pdbx_description
1 polymer ?
#
loop_
_entity_poly.entity_id
_entity_poly.type
_entity_poly.pdbx_seq_one_letter_code
_entity_poly.pdbx_strand_id
1 'polypeptide(L)'
;MEPAAKLDPITEAALRSLKDIAVPQPVSWMPQTWGWGALAAIAIAALLLCAALFYRRWRRNAYRREALRLLDEIADDFRSPQTREQAITRLGELLKRTALAAWPRQTIAAASGNDWVSFVSAHQGGEIGTSLKSYLDDLEYQAPTALNVEAGDNLLRDARHWIERHHVSA
;
A
#
# COMPACT_ATOMS: atom_id res chain seq x y z
N MET A 1 -70.07 -32.73 -37.34
CA MET A 1 -69.87 -31.43 -38.02
C MET A 1 -70.83 -30.46 -37.36
N GLU A 2 -70.38 -29.71 -36.35
CA GLU A 2 -71.25 -28.71 -35.71
C GLU A 2 -71.45 -27.51 -36.64
N PRO A 3 -72.67 -26.96 -36.73
CA PRO A 3 -72.95 -25.79 -37.54
C PRO A 3 -72.32 -24.57 -36.87
N ALA A 4 -71.47 -23.86 -37.61
CA ALA A 4 -70.94 -22.57 -37.17
C ALA A 4 -72.10 -21.63 -36.86
N ALA A 5 -72.24 -21.22 -35.59
CA ALA A 5 -73.25 -20.27 -35.16
C ALA A 5 -73.11 -18.97 -35.96
N LYS A 6 -74.15 -18.61 -36.72
CA LYS A 6 -74.20 -17.33 -37.45
C LYS A 6 -74.39 -16.23 -36.42
N LEU A 7 -73.42 -15.32 -36.33
CA LEU A 7 -73.47 -14.18 -35.42
C LEU A 7 -74.58 -13.21 -35.86
N ASP A 8 -75.32 -12.67 -34.90
CA ASP A 8 -76.35 -11.69 -35.18
C ASP A 8 -75.74 -10.43 -35.84
N PRO A 9 -76.45 -9.78 -36.76
CA PRO A 9 -75.90 -8.66 -37.55
C PRO A 9 -75.47 -7.48 -36.67
N ILE A 10 -76.08 -7.32 -35.49
CA ILE A 10 -75.71 -6.31 -34.50
C ILE A 10 -74.35 -6.65 -33.87
N THR A 11 -74.10 -7.92 -33.59
CA THR A 11 -72.84 -8.41 -33.01
C THR A 11 -71.70 -8.30 -34.03
N GLU A 12 -71.97 -8.61 -35.30
CA GLU A 12 -70.98 -8.46 -36.37
C GLU A 12 -70.62 -6.97 -36.61
N ALA A 13 -71.61 -6.08 -36.57
CA ALA A 13 -71.39 -4.64 -36.65
C ALA A 13 -70.60 -4.10 -35.45
N ALA A 14 -70.90 -4.58 -34.24
CA ALA A 14 -70.19 -4.21 -33.02
C ALA A 14 -68.72 -4.67 -33.04
N LEU A 15 -68.44 -5.88 -33.55
CA LEU A 15 -67.07 -6.39 -33.71
C LEU A 15 -66.27 -5.61 -34.76
N ARG A 16 -66.90 -5.27 -35.90
CA ARG A 16 -66.25 -4.42 -36.94
C ARG A 16 -66.02 -2.98 -36.47
N SER A 17 -66.82 -2.49 -35.54
CA SER A 17 -66.67 -1.17 -34.92
C SER A 17 -65.61 -1.14 -33.80
N LEU A 18 -65.05 -2.29 -33.41
CA LEU A 18 -64.00 -2.36 -32.40
C LEU A 18 -62.68 -1.89 -33.03
N LYS A 19 -62.24 -0.68 -32.68
CA LYS A 19 -60.94 -0.16 -33.08
C LYS A 19 -59.84 -1.03 -32.45
N ASP A 20 -58.93 -1.51 -33.29
CA ASP A 20 -57.77 -2.30 -32.87
C ASP A 20 -56.97 -1.54 -31.79
N ILE A 21 -56.59 -2.23 -30.72
CA ILE A 21 -55.88 -1.61 -29.60
C ILE A 21 -54.46 -1.32 -30.09
N ALA A 22 -54.19 -0.04 -30.39
CA ALA A 22 -52.85 0.42 -30.72
C ALA A 22 -51.94 0.20 -29.49
N VAL A 23 -51.11 -0.83 -29.53
CA VAL A 23 -50.14 -1.10 -28.48
C VAL A 23 -49.11 0.04 -28.51
N PRO A 24 -48.89 0.76 -27.39
CA PRO A 24 -47.89 1.82 -27.38
C PRO A 24 -46.52 1.20 -27.65
N GLN A 25 -45.70 1.93 -28.40
CA GLN A 25 -44.34 1.51 -28.68
C GLN A 25 -43.61 1.32 -27.32
N PRO A 26 -42.83 0.24 -27.15
CA PRO A 26 -42.20 -0.05 -25.87
C PRO A 26 -41.37 1.16 -25.44
N VAL A 27 -41.71 1.71 -24.28
CA VAL A 27 -40.99 2.83 -23.69
C VAL A 27 -39.56 2.36 -23.48
N SER A 28 -38.59 3.06 -24.07
CA SER A 28 -37.19 2.70 -23.88
C SER A 28 -36.87 2.73 -22.38
N TRP A 29 -36.49 1.59 -21.82
CA TRP A 29 -36.12 1.43 -20.41
C TRP A 29 -34.75 2.03 -20.09
N MET A 30 -34.08 2.62 -21.09
CA MET A 30 -32.83 3.33 -20.89
C MET A 30 -33.14 4.81 -20.65
N PRO A 31 -33.08 5.33 -19.41
CA PRO A 31 -33.12 6.76 -19.21
C PRO A 31 -31.82 7.31 -19.80
N GLN A 32 -31.86 7.81 -21.04
CA GLN A 32 -30.78 8.55 -21.69
C GLN A 32 -30.64 9.93 -21.04
N THR A 33 -30.38 9.91 -19.74
CA THR A 33 -30.15 11.09 -18.92
C THR A 33 -28.65 11.34 -18.89
N TRP A 34 -28.26 12.62 -18.89
CA TRP A 34 -26.87 13.02 -18.68
C TRP A 34 -26.28 12.50 -17.35
N GLY A 35 -27.13 11.96 -16.46
CA GLY A 35 -26.76 11.31 -15.22
C GLY A 35 -25.75 10.16 -15.38
N TRP A 36 -25.80 9.37 -16.46
CA TRP A 36 -24.77 8.35 -16.70
C TRP A 36 -23.41 8.96 -17.06
N GLY A 37 -23.41 10.07 -17.81
CA GLY A 37 -22.20 10.83 -18.08
C GLY A 37 -21.62 11.43 -16.80
N ALA A 38 -22.48 11.99 -15.94
CA ALA A 38 -22.08 12.49 -14.63
C ALA A 38 -21.55 11.36 -13.72
N LEU A 39 -22.21 10.20 -13.69
CA LEU A 39 -21.78 9.03 -12.94
C LEU A 39 -20.43 8.50 -13.43
N ALA A 40 -20.25 8.40 -14.76
CA ALA A 40 -18.98 8.00 -15.36
C ALA A 40 -17.87 9.00 -15.01
N ALA A 41 -18.14 10.31 -15.06
CA ALA A 41 -17.18 11.33 -14.67
C ALA A 41 -16.78 11.21 -13.19
N ILE A 42 -17.75 10.99 -12.29
CA ILE A 42 -17.48 10.76 -10.86
C ILE A 42 -16.64 9.49 -10.67
N ALA A 43 -16.98 8.40 -11.36
CA ALA A 43 -16.25 7.14 -11.27
C ALA A 43 -14.79 7.29 -11.75
N ILE A 44 -14.56 8.01 -12.85
CA ILE A 44 -13.22 8.32 -13.36
C ILE A 44 -12.46 9.18 -12.36
N ALA A 45 -13.07 10.23 -11.81
CA ALA A 45 -12.44 11.10 -10.81
C ALA A 45 -12.04 10.32 -9.56
N ALA A 46 -12.91 9.44 -9.06
CA ALA A 46 -12.62 8.55 -7.94
C ALA A 46 -11.47 7.59 -8.26
N LEU A 47 -11.44 7.01 -9.46
CA LEU A 47 -10.38 6.11 -9.89
C LEU A 47 -9.04 6.84 -9.98
N LEU A 48 -9.00 8.05 -10.54
CA LEU A 48 -7.81 8.89 -10.60
C LEU A 48 -7.31 9.27 -9.20
N LEU A 49 -8.22 9.63 -8.29
CA LEU A 49 -7.88 9.95 -6.91
C LEU A 49 -7.28 8.73 -6.21
N CYS A 50 -7.92 7.56 -6.31
CA CYS A 50 -7.42 6.31 -5.77
C CYS A 50 -6.04 5.95 -6.34
N ALA A 51 -5.85 6.08 -7.66
CA ALA A 51 -4.57 5.84 -8.32
C ALA A 51 -3.50 6.82 -7.83
N ALA A 52 -3.81 8.10 -7.67
CA ALA A 52 -2.90 9.11 -7.16
C ALA A 52 -2.49 8.83 -5.71
N LEU A 53 -3.44 8.47 -4.84
CA LEU A 53 -3.16 8.12 -3.45
C LEU A 53 -2.31 6.85 -3.36
N PHE A 54 -2.63 5.83 -4.15
CA PHE A 54 -1.85 4.59 -4.22
C PHE A 54 -0.43 4.85 -4.74
N TYR A 55 -0.30 5.65 -5.80
CA TYR A 55 0.99 6.03 -6.37
C TYR A 55 1.83 6.85 -5.39
N ARG A 56 1.23 7.80 -4.67
CA ARG A 56 1.92 8.55 -3.61
C ARG A 56 2.38 7.63 -2.48
N ARG A 57 1.57 6.66 -2.09
CA ARG A 57 1.94 5.66 -1.06
C ARG A 57 3.03 4.72 -1.55
N TRP A 58 3.00 4.31 -2.82
CA TRP A 58 4.03 3.51 -3.46
C TRP A 58 5.36 4.26 -3.57
N ARG A 59 5.34 5.55 -3.97
CA ARG A 59 6.54 6.41 -3.98
C ARG A 59 7.08 6.66 -2.58
N ARG A 60 6.22 6.91 -1.60
CA ARG A 60 6.60 7.00 -0.18
C ARG A 60 7.21 5.69 0.33
N ASN A 61 6.91 4.54 -0.26
CA ASN A 61 7.51 3.25 0.13
C ASN A 61 8.71 2.84 -0.74
N ALA A 62 9.11 3.65 -1.73
CA ALA A 62 10.23 3.31 -2.61
C ALA A 62 11.56 3.23 -1.85
N TYR A 63 11.80 4.16 -0.91
CA TYR A 63 13.00 4.13 -0.07
C TYR A 63 13.07 2.87 0.80
N ARG A 64 11.93 2.35 1.29
CA ARG A 64 11.89 1.12 2.10
C ARG A 64 12.35 -0.08 1.29
N ARG A 65 11.90 -0.19 0.04
CA ARG A 65 12.32 -1.27 -0.85
C ARG A 65 13.82 -1.23 -1.14
N GLU A 66 14.34 -0.02 -1.37
CA GLU A 66 15.77 0.16 -1.58
C GLU A 66 16.57 -0.20 -0.32
N ALA A 67 16.11 0.24 0.86
CA ALA A 67 16.74 -0.07 2.12
C ALA A 67 16.74 -1.58 2.41
N LEU A 68 15.65 -2.28 2.12
CA LEU A 68 15.56 -3.74 2.26
C LEU A 68 16.48 -4.48 1.29
N ARG A 69 16.60 -4.00 0.04
CA ARG A 69 17.54 -4.57 -0.93
C ARG A 69 18.99 -4.41 -0.46
N LEU A 70 19.36 -3.22 -0.02
CA LEU A 70 20.70 -2.97 0.53
C LEU A 70 20.97 -3.79 1.80
N LEU A 71 19.94 -4.03 2.61
CA LEU A 71 20.05 -4.90 3.78
C LEU A 71 20.34 -6.35 3.37
N ASP A 72 19.71 -6.85 2.30
CA ASP A 72 19.98 -8.19 1.77
C ASP A 72 21.45 -8.30 1.30
N GLU A 73 21.97 -7.27 0.61
CA GLU A 73 23.39 -7.21 0.21
C GLU A 73 24.33 -7.23 1.43
N ILE A 74 24.00 -6.47 2.48
CA ILE A 74 24.78 -6.44 3.72
C ILE A 74 24.70 -7.79 4.46
N ALA A 75 23.56 -8.49 4.37
CA ALA A 75 23.41 -9.81 4.98
C ALA A 75 24.36 -10.85 4.36
N ASP A 76 24.62 -10.76 3.06
CA ASP A 76 25.60 -11.62 2.40
C ASP A 76 27.03 -11.29 2.86
N ASP A 77 27.36 -10.00 3.04
CA ASP A 77 28.65 -9.55 3.57
C ASP A 77 28.89 -10.02 5.03
N PHE A 78 27.84 -10.27 5.82
CA PHE A 78 27.95 -10.77 7.20
C PHE A 78 28.46 -12.23 7.28
N ARG A 79 28.24 -13.02 6.23
CA ARG A 79 28.62 -14.44 6.17
C ARG A 79 30.13 -14.63 6.17
N SER A 80 30.86 -13.70 5.58
CA SER A 80 32.31 -13.75 5.43
C SER A 80 33.00 -12.99 6.57
N PRO A 81 33.94 -13.61 7.31
CA PRO A 81 34.63 -12.94 8.42
C PRO A 81 35.41 -11.69 7.99
N GLN A 82 35.97 -11.67 6.77
CA GLN A 82 36.75 -10.52 6.28
C GLN A 82 35.90 -9.28 5.97
N THR A 83 34.63 -9.48 5.61
CA THR A 83 33.70 -8.41 5.23
C THR A 83 32.76 -8.02 6.37
N ARG A 84 32.71 -8.81 7.47
CA ARG A 84 31.78 -8.59 8.58
C ARG A 84 31.91 -7.21 9.23
N GLU A 85 33.13 -6.72 9.46
CA GLU A 85 33.35 -5.39 10.03
C GLU A 85 32.82 -4.27 9.10
N GLN A 86 33.01 -4.44 7.80
CA GLN A 86 32.47 -3.51 6.80
C GLN A 86 30.94 -3.60 6.77
N ALA A 87 30.38 -4.80 6.84
CA ALA A 87 28.94 -5.04 6.88
C ALA A 87 28.28 -4.35 8.09
N ILE A 88 28.92 -4.42 9.27
CA ILE A 88 28.51 -3.70 10.48
C ILE A 88 28.47 -2.20 10.23
N THR A 89 29.52 -1.61 9.65
CA THR A 89 29.56 -0.17 9.39
C THR A 89 28.50 0.25 8.36
N ARG A 90 28.34 -0.53 7.29
CA ARG A 90 27.32 -0.32 6.24
C ARG A 90 25.90 -0.41 6.80
N LEU A 91 25.64 -1.29 7.77
CA LEU A 91 24.35 -1.41 8.42
C LEU A 91 23.98 -0.13 9.19
N GLY A 92 24.91 0.41 9.97
CA GLY A 92 24.68 1.65 10.73
C GLY A 92 24.43 2.85 9.82
N GLU A 93 25.19 2.94 8.72
CA GLU A 93 24.95 3.93 7.68
C GLU A 93 23.58 3.74 7.00
N LEU A 94 23.20 2.51 6.68
CA LEU A 94 21.90 2.20 6.07
C LEU A 94 20.74 2.64 6.97
N LEU A 95 20.80 2.37 8.27
CA LEU A 95 19.77 2.78 9.22
C LEU A 95 19.63 4.30 9.28
N LYS A 96 20.76 5.04 9.36
CA LYS A 96 20.75 6.51 9.32
C LYS A 96 20.21 7.06 8.00
N ARG A 97 20.63 6.49 6.86
CA ARG A 97 20.11 6.87 5.52
C ARG A 97 18.60 6.60 5.41
N THR A 98 18.13 5.48 5.95
CA THR A 98 16.71 5.13 5.98
C THR A 98 15.92 6.13 6.82
N ALA A 99 16.44 6.55 7.98
CA ALA A 99 15.81 7.60 8.77
C ALA A 99 15.81 8.96 8.06
N LEU A 100 16.90 9.35 7.40
CA LEU A 100 16.94 10.60 6.62
C LEU A 100 15.96 10.61 5.43
N ALA A 101 15.62 9.45 4.89
CA ALA A 101 14.61 9.33 3.84
C ALA A 101 13.17 9.43 4.38
N ALA A 102 12.97 9.08 5.65
CA ALA A 102 11.66 9.02 6.30
C ALA A 102 11.30 10.29 7.11
N TRP A 103 12.29 10.99 7.67
CA TRP A 103 12.10 12.20 8.50
C TRP A 103 12.92 13.41 8.00
N PRO A 104 12.51 14.64 8.34
CA PRO A 104 13.29 15.84 8.03
C PRO A 104 14.71 15.75 8.57
N ARG A 105 15.68 16.22 7.77
CA ARG A 105 17.11 16.19 8.12
C ARG A 105 17.40 16.89 9.45
N GLN A 106 16.63 17.92 9.81
CA GLN A 106 16.77 18.66 11.06
C GLN A 106 16.54 17.78 12.28
N THR A 107 15.59 16.85 12.23
CA THR A 107 15.29 15.92 13.32
C THR A 107 16.39 14.88 13.49
N ILE A 108 16.90 14.34 12.38
CA ILE A 108 17.91 13.27 12.41
C ILE A 108 19.32 13.82 12.64
N ALA A 109 19.67 14.99 12.10
CA ALA A 109 21.00 15.58 12.27
C ALA A 109 21.27 16.00 13.73
N ALA A 110 20.23 16.27 14.50
CA ALA A 110 20.33 16.50 15.94
C ALA A 110 20.49 15.18 16.72
N ALA A 111 19.90 14.08 16.24
CA ALA A 111 19.97 12.78 16.89
C ALA A 111 21.33 12.11 16.66
N SER A 112 22.21 12.23 17.65
CA SER A 112 23.50 11.53 17.70
C SER A 112 23.58 10.70 18.96
N GLY A 113 24.24 9.53 18.86
CA GLY A 113 24.52 8.74 20.04
C GLY A 113 23.27 8.23 20.78
N ASN A 114 23.18 8.45 22.08
CA ASN A 114 22.02 8.03 22.89
C ASN A 114 20.69 8.63 22.40
N ASP A 115 20.71 9.83 21.79
CA ASP A 115 19.52 10.43 21.17
C ASP A 115 19.10 9.66 19.91
N TRP A 116 20.06 9.07 19.19
CA TRP A 116 19.79 8.19 18.06
C TRP A 116 19.15 6.87 18.51
N VAL A 117 19.66 6.24 19.58
CA VAL A 117 19.06 5.01 20.14
C VAL A 117 17.63 5.27 20.61
N SER A 118 17.43 6.39 21.29
CA SER A 118 16.11 6.83 21.77
C SER A 118 15.16 7.11 20.60
N PHE A 119 15.65 7.74 19.53
CA PHE A 119 14.89 8.00 18.32
C PHE A 119 14.42 6.70 17.64
N VAL A 120 15.33 5.74 17.44
CA VAL A 120 15.01 4.45 16.79
C VAL A 120 13.98 3.69 17.62
N SER A 121 14.15 3.66 18.94
CA SER A 121 13.23 3.01 19.88
C SER A 121 11.85 3.68 19.90
N ALA A 122 11.78 5.01 19.84
CA ALA A 122 10.53 5.75 19.88
C ALA A 122 9.67 5.60 18.60
N HIS A 123 10.30 5.32 17.46
CA HIS A 123 9.63 5.22 16.16
C HIS A 123 9.34 3.78 15.71
N GLN A 124 9.62 2.80 16.57
CA GLN A 124 9.21 1.43 16.36
C GLN A 124 7.81 1.23 16.93
N GLY A 125 6.92 0.60 16.16
CA GLY A 125 5.59 0.21 16.62
C GLY A 125 5.62 -0.96 17.61
N GLY A 126 6.51 -0.92 18.62
CA GLY A 126 6.79 -1.99 19.58
C GLY A 126 8.18 -1.84 20.22
N GLU A 127 8.60 -2.83 21.02
CA GLU A 127 9.96 -2.85 21.58
C GLU A 127 11.01 -3.04 20.50
N ILE A 128 12.15 -2.35 20.66
CA ILE A 128 13.33 -2.57 19.83
C ILE A 128 13.96 -3.92 20.14
N GLY A 129 14.33 -4.63 19.07
CA GLY A 129 15.01 -5.90 19.21
C GLY A 129 16.32 -5.70 19.95
N THR A 130 16.57 -6.59 20.93
CA THR A 130 17.69 -6.47 21.86
C THR A 130 19.03 -6.41 21.12
N SER A 131 19.18 -7.15 20.02
CA SER A 131 20.42 -7.16 19.24
C SER A 131 20.66 -5.84 18.52
N LEU A 132 19.59 -5.22 17.99
CA LEU A 132 19.71 -3.89 17.38
C LEU A 132 20.01 -2.82 18.43
N LYS A 133 19.42 -2.90 19.62
CA LYS A 133 19.71 -1.95 20.71
C LYS A 133 21.17 -2.04 21.16
N SER A 134 21.64 -3.25 21.50
CA SER A 134 23.04 -3.47 21.89
C SER A 134 24.00 -3.00 20.81
N TYR A 135 23.71 -3.29 19.54
CA TYR A 135 24.52 -2.82 18.42
C TYR A 135 24.60 -1.29 18.35
N LEU A 136 23.48 -0.59 18.54
CA LEU A 136 23.48 0.87 18.50
C LEU A 136 24.24 1.49 19.68
N ASP A 137 24.12 0.89 20.87
CA ASP A 137 24.88 1.28 22.06
C ASP A 137 26.40 1.04 21.86
N ASP A 138 26.76 -0.11 21.29
CA ASP A 138 28.15 -0.50 21.02
C ASP A 138 28.80 0.36 19.93
N LEU A 139 28.06 0.75 18.89
CA LEU A 139 28.58 1.56 17.79
C LEU A 139 28.98 2.98 18.23
N GLU A 140 28.44 3.45 19.37
CA GLU A 140 28.80 4.72 19.98
C GLU A 140 30.01 4.60 20.92
N TYR A 141 30.11 3.48 21.65
CA TYR A 141 31.10 3.29 22.71
C TYR A 141 32.35 2.47 22.32
N GLN A 142 32.29 1.62 21.29
CA GLN A 142 33.38 0.72 20.90
C GLN A 142 33.54 0.58 19.38
N ALA A 143 34.77 0.27 18.96
CA ALA A 143 35.03 -0.28 17.63
C ALA A 143 34.31 -1.64 17.51
N PRO A 144 33.79 -2.02 16.33
CA PRO A 144 32.90 -3.17 16.17
C PRO A 144 33.52 -4.43 16.76
N THR A 145 33.02 -4.86 17.92
CA THR A 145 33.48 -6.11 18.51
C THR A 145 33.02 -7.24 17.59
N ALA A 146 33.89 -8.24 17.38
CA ALA A 146 33.63 -9.34 16.46
C ALA A 146 32.28 -10.04 16.77
N LEU A 147 31.23 -9.66 16.06
CA LEU A 147 29.92 -10.30 16.16
C LEU A 147 30.08 -11.75 15.67
N ASN A 148 29.59 -12.70 16.46
CA ASN A 148 29.42 -14.06 15.98
C ASN A 148 28.28 -14.09 14.92
N VAL A 149 28.18 -15.19 14.17
CA VAL A 149 27.19 -15.31 13.08
C VAL A 149 25.75 -15.18 13.60
N GLU A 150 25.44 -15.81 14.74
CA GLU A 150 24.10 -15.79 15.35
C GLU A 150 23.66 -14.39 15.82
N ALA A 151 24.58 -13.62 16.39
CA ALA A 151 24.33 -12.23 16.78
C ALA A 151 24.12 -11.34 15.55
N GLY A 152 24.87 -11.62 14.46
CA GLY A 152 24.67 -10.97 13.17
C GLY A 152 23.28 -11.23 12.58
N ASP A 153 22.83 -12.48 12.58
CA ASP A 153 21.50 -12.85 12.07
C ASP A 153 20.36 -12.20 12.87
N ASN A 154 20.48 -12.18 14.20
CA ASN A 154 19.51 -11.51 15.06
C ASN A 154 19.49 -9.99 14.83
N LEU A 155 20.67 -9.37 14.68
CA LEU A 155 20.80 -7.96 14.35
C LEU A 155 20.15 -7.61 13.00
N LEU A 156 20.41 -8.41 11.96
CA LEU A 156 19.82 -8.21 10.63
C LEU A 156 18.30 -8.38 10.66
N ARG A 157 17.79 -9.34 11.44
CA ARG A 157 16.34 -9.55 11.64
C ARG A 157 15.69 -8.34 12.32
N ASP A 158 16.31 -7.84 13.39
CA ASP A 158 15.80 -6.68 14.13
C ASP A 158 15.87 -5.41 13.27
N ALA A 159 16.95 -5.22 12.50
CA ALA A 159 17.09 -4.12 11.54
C ALA A 159 16.03 -4.19 10.43
N ARG A 160 15.78 -5.37 9.86
CA ARG A 160 14.71 -5.59 8.87
C ARG A 160 13.35 -5.19 9.44
N HIS A 161 13.03 -5.68 10.64
CA HIS A 161 11.77 -5.36 11.31
C HIS A 161 11.59 -3.86 11.52
N TRP A 162 12.65 -3.15 11.90
CA TRP A 162 12.61 -1.70 12.02
C TRP A 162 12.38 -1.00 10.67
N ILE A 163 13.11 -1.39 9.61
CA ILE A 163 12.92 -0.82 8.25
C ILE A 163 11.50 -1.07 7.72
N GLU A 164 10.89 -2.21 8.03
CA GLU A 164 9.53 -2.53 7.59
C GLU A 164 8.44 -1.78 8.37
N ARG A 165 8.62 -1.61 9.68
CA ARG A 165 7.55 -1.17 10.60
C ARG A 165 7.73 0.22 11.20
N HIS A 166 8.83 0.91 10.93
CA HIS A 166 9.03 2.24 11.48
C HIS A 166 7.87 3.18 11.09
N HIS A 167 7.32 3.85 12.10
CA HIS A 167 6.15 4.69 11.93
C HIS A 167 6.59 6.07 11.45
N VAL A 168 6.32 6.38 10.18
CA VAL A 168 6.49 7.74 9.66
C VAL A 168 5.19 8.49 9.92
N SER A 169 5.21 9.38 10.91
CA SER A 169 4.13 10.33 11.17
C SER A 169 3.87 11.10 9.86
N ALA A 170 2.71 10.86 9.27
CA ALA A 170 2.42 11.21 7.88
C ALA A 170 2.18 12.69 7.65
#